data_AF-A0A385MUJ8-F1
#
_entry.id   AF-A0A385MUJ8-F1
#
_cell.length_a   1.000
_cell.length_b   1.000
_cell.length_c   1.000
_cell.angle_alpha   90.00
_cell.angle_beta   90.00
_cell.angle_gamma   90.00
#
_symmetry.space_group_name_H-M   'P 1'
#
loop_
_entity.id
_entity.type
_entity.pdbx_description
1 polymer ?
#
loop_
_entity_poly.entity_id
_entity_poly.type
_entity_poly.pdbx_seq_one_letter_code
_entity_poly.pdbx_strand_id
1 'polypeptide(L)' 'MDILRILLSILLPPLGVFLQVGIGVQFWINILLTLLGYIPGIVHAVYIIATR' A
#
# COMPACT_ATOMS: atom_id res chain seq x y z
N MET A 1 -4.13 10.87 11.94
CA MET A 1 -4.13 9.39 11.89
C MET A 1 -3.34 8.88 10.67
N ASP A 2 -2.29 9.63 10.28
CA ASP A 2 -1.74 9.53 8.92
C ASP A 2 -0.25 9.18 8.95
N ILE A 3 0.47 9.65 9.98
CA ILE A 3 1.91 9.39 10.18
C ILE A 3 2.19 7.89 10.30
N LEU A 4 1.37 7.15 11.05
CA LEU A 4 1.55 5.70 11.21
C LEU A 4 1.29 4.94 9.90
N ARG A 5 0.29 5.35 9.10
CA ARG A 5 -0.01 4.75 7.79
C ARG A 5 1.06 5.07 6.75
N ILE A 6 1.60 6.29 6.77
CA ILE A 6 2.71 6.71 5.90
C ILE A 6 3.97 5.92 6.25
N LEU A 7 4.31 5.80 7.54
CA LEU A 7 5.46 5.02 8.00
C LEU A 7 5.31 3.53 7.65
N LEU A 8 4.13 2.96 7.88
CA LEU A 8 3.82 1.57 7.52
C LEU A 8 3.81 1.36 6.01
N SER A 9 3.31 2.29 5.20
CA SER A 9 3.34 2.21 3.73
C SER A 9 4.76 2.23 3.16
N ILE A 10 5.72 2.85 3.84
CA ILE A 10 7.11 2.94 3.39
C ILE A 10 7.92 1.71 3.83
N LEU A 11 7.57 1.08 4.95
CA LEU A 11 8.23 -0.12 5.47
C LEU A 11 7.60 -1.41 4.90
N LEU A 12 6.27 -1.43 4.79
CA LEU A 12 5.42 -2.52 4.31
C LEU A 12 4.24 -1.93 3.51
N PRO A 13 4.43 -1.64 2.21
CA PRO A 13 3.38 -1.14 1.32
C PRO A 13 2.03 -1.85 1.44
N PRO A 14 1.96 -3.21 1.52
CA PRO A 14 0.67 -3.90 1.61
C PRO A 14 -0.06 -3.65 2.93
N LEU A 15 0.64 -3.32 4.02
CA LEU A 15 0.02 -2.96 5.31
C LEU A 15 -0.67 -1.60 5.24
N GLY A 16 -0.05 -0.63 4.57
CA GLY A 16 -0.68 0.68 4.33
C GLY A 16 -1.97 0.56 3.52
N VAL A 17 -1.93 -0.22 2.44
CA VAL A 17 -3.10 -0.49 1.58
C VAL A 17 -4.17 -1.29 2.34
N PHE A 18 -3.78 -2.32 3.10
CA PHE A 18 -4.71 -3.10 3.92
C PHE A 18 -5.49 -2.22 4.91
N LEU A 19 -4.81 -1.29 5.59
CA LEU A 19 -5.46 -0.36 6.51
C LEU A 19 -6.34 0.70 5.82
N GLN A 20 -6.20 0.91 4.51
CA GLN A 20 -7.01 1.86 3.73
C GLN A 20 -8.22 1.21 3.08
N VAL A 21 -8.05 0.04 2.49
CA VAL A 21 -9.07 -0.63 1.67
C VAL A 21 -9.47 -2.02 2.16
N GLY A 22 -8.83 -2.54 3.22
CA GLY A 22 -9.07 -3.88 3.75
C GLY A 22 -8.45 -4.99 2.91
N ILE A 23 -8.89 -6.24 3.13
CA ILE A 23 -8.51 -7.38 2.27
C ILE A 23 -9.39 -7.33 1.02
N GLY A 24 -8.85 -6.75 -0.04
CA GLY A 24 -9.53 -6.65 -1.33
C GLY A 24 -8.58 -6.83 -2.51
N VAL A 25 -9.11 -6.67 -3.71
CA VAL A 25 -8.34 -6.81 -4.96
C VAL A 25 -7.13 -5.86 -4.99
N GLN A 26 -7.27 -4.64 -4.46
CA GLN A 26 -6.17 -3.66 -4.38
C GLN A 26 -5.05 -4.08 -3.42
N PHE A 27 -5.36 -4.81 -2.33
CA PHE A 27 -4.35 -5.37 -1.43
C PHE A 27 -3.52 -6.45 -2.13
N TRP A 28 -4.18 -7.36 -2.85
CA TRP A 28 -3.51 -8.41 -3.62
C TRP A 28 -2.68 -7.85 -4.77
N ILE A 29 -3.17 -6.83 -5.48
CA ILE A 29 -2.41 -6.12 -6.51
C ILE A 29 -1.17 -5.45 -5.89
N ASN A 30 -1.29 -4.83 -4.71
CA ASN A 30 -0.16 -4.20 -4.05
C ASN A 30 0.92 -5.22 -3.64
N ILE A 31 0.51 -6.39 -3.14
CA ILE A 31 1.40 -7.52 -2.85
C ILE A 31 2.12 -7.99 -4.12
N LEU A 32 1.38 -8.19 -5.21
CA LEU A 32 1.97 -8.65 -6.47
C LEU A 32 2.96 -7.62 -7.03
N LEU A 33 2.61 -6.33 -6.95
CA LEU A 33 3.48 -5.24 -7.36
C LEU A 33 4.73 -5.17 -6.48
N THR A 34 4.61 -5.27 -5.15
CA THR A 34 5.79 -5.30 -4.26
C THR A 34 6.69 -6.51 -4.51
N LEU A 35 6.11 -7.66 -4.89
CA LEU A 35 6.87 -8.86 -5.23
C LEU A 35 7.59 -8.75 -6.60
N LEU A 36 6.97 -8.09 -7.58
CA LEU A 36 7.56 -7.81 -8.90
C LEU A 36 8.56 -6.65 -8.88
N GLY A 37 8.44 -5.75 -7.90
CA GLY A 37 9.34 -4.63 -7.68
C GLY A 37 8.88 -3.79 -6.49
N TYR A 38 9.77 -3.51 -5.56
CA TYR A 38 9.40 -2.75 -4.36
C TYR A 38 8.84 -1.35 -4.68
N ILE A 39 9.40 -0.68 -5.70
CA ILE A 39 9.03 0.66 -6.13
C ILE A 39 7.58 0.75 -6.63
N PRO A 40 7.10 -0.06 -7.61
CA PRO A 40 5.71 0.01 -8.05
C PRO A 40 4.71 -0.31 -6.93
N GLY A 41 5.08 -1.15 -5.96
CA GLY A 41 4.27 -1.40 -4.77
C GLY A 41 4.09 -0.15 -3.89
N ILE A 42 5.16 0.63 -3.68
CA ILE A 42 5.08 1.90 -2.95
C ILE A 42 4.22 2.91 -3.69
N VAL A 43 4.45 3.09 -5.00
CA VAL A 43 3.68 4.06 -5.81
C VAL A 43 2.19 3.74 -5.78
N HIS A 44 1.83 2.47 -5.93
CA HIS A 44 0.44 2.03 -5.83
C HIS A 44 -0.13 2.28 -4.43
N ALA A 45 0.63 1.99 -3.36
CA ALA A 45 0.17 2.22 -1.99
C ALA A 45 -0.09 3.71 -1.72
N VAL A 46 0.82 4.58 -2.12
CA VAL A 46 0.68 6.04 -1.99
C VAL A 46 -0.49 6.57 -2.81
N TYR A 47 -0.67 6.07 -4.04
CA TYR A 47 -1.81 6.45 -4.89
C TYR A 47 -3.16 6.10 -4.24
N ILE A 48 -3.27 4.91 -3.65
CA ILE A 48 -4.46 4.45 -2.92
C ILE A 48 -4.72 5.36 -1.71
N ILE A 49 -3.70 5.62 -0.91
CA ILE A 49 -3.80 6.46 0.30
C ILE A 49 -4.19 7.90 -0.06
N ALA A 50 -3.69 8.44 -1.16
CA ALA A 50 -4.01 9.79 -1.62
C ALA A 50 -5.40 9.91 -2.28
N THR A 51 -5.92 8.82 -2.86
CA THR A 51 -7.20 8.79 -3.59
C THR A 51 -8.41 8.46 -2.72
N ARG A 52 -8.21 7.75 -1.60
CA ARG A 52 -9.27 7.25 -0.70
C ARG A 52 -9.23 7.93 0.65
#